data_AF-A0A2K3KAI9-F1
#
_entry.id   AF-A0A2K3KAI9-F1
#
_cell.length_a   1.000
_cell.length_b   1.000
_cell.length_c   1.000
_cell.angle_alpha   90.00
_cell.angle_beta   90.00
_cell.angle_gamma   90.00
#
_symmetry.space_group_name_H-M   'P 1'
#
loop_
_entity.id
_entity.type
_entity.pdbx_description
1 polymer ?
#
loop_
_entity_poly.entity_id
_entity_poly.type
_entity_poly.pdbx_seq_one_letter_code
_entity_poly.pdbx_strand_id
1 'polypeptide(L)'
;MVGRSKKATFNFIKDRIWRKINSWSSKCLSKAGREVLIKSVLQAIPSYVMSIFLIPDSLIDAIEKMMNSFWWGHSGSNHKGIHWMSWEKLSVHKNSGGMGFKDLTAFNLAMLGKQGWKIQSQPDSLVSRLFKARYFPNSNFLSSSIGHNPSFVWRSISKAKFLVRAGSRWCIGSGANIHVLDEPWLTDGACISTSDINLSFLKDVMLEHLIDDTTKEWNHDVISSLFDQQTVEKIVKTPLVQQVNTDRL
;
A
#
# COMPACT_ATOMS: atom_id res chain seq x y z
N MET A 1 13.82 17.13 -13.36
CA MET A 1 13.81 15.77 -13.95
C MET A 1 14.66 14.88 -13.04
N VAL A 2 14.11 13.81 -12.44
CA VAL A 2 14.88 12.94 -11.53
C VAL A 2 15.97 12.24 -12.35
N GLY A 3 17.23 12.62 -12.13
CA GLY A 3 18.38 12.14 -12.90
C GLY A 3 18.90 10.77 -12.46
N ARG A 4 20.06 10.35 -12.98
CA ARG A 4 20.70 9.06 -12.68
C ARG A 4 21.00 8.85 -11.18
N SER A 5 21.26 9.92 -10.42
CA SER A 5 21.53 9.84 -8.97
C SER A 5 20.26 10.10 -8.14
N LYS A 6 19.50 9.03 -7.88
CA LYS A 6 18.29 9.06 -7.03
C LYS A 6 18.59 9.59 -5.62
N LYS A 7 19.77 9.24 -5.06
CA LYS A 7 20.18 9.69 -3.72
C LYS A 7 20.40 11.19 -3.66
N ALA A 8 21.07 11.78 -4.66
CA ALA A 8 21.31 13.22 -4.70
C ALA A 8 20.00 14.03 -4.79
N THR A 9 19.01 13.53 -5.54
CA THR A 9 17.72 14.23 -5.69
C THR A 9 16.94 14.32 -4.39
N PHE A 10 17.04 13.35 -3.48
CA PHE A 10 16.27 13.32 -2.22
C PHE A 10 17.06 13.74 -0.98
N ASN A 11 18.36 14.00 -1.10
CA ASN A 11 19.21 14.40 0.04
C ASN A 11 18.70 15.65 0.77
N PHE A 12 18.03 16.57 0.08
CA PHE A 12 17.45 17.76 0.71
C PHE A 12 16.50 17.43 1.87
N ILE A 13 15.83 16.26 1.84
CA ILE A 13 14.94 15.79 2.92
C ILE A 13 15.76 15.55 4.19
N LYS A 14 16.86 14.80 4.04
CA LYS A 14 17.81 14.52 5.12
C LYS A 14 18.37 15.84 5.66
N ASP A 15 18.76 16.76 4.79
CA ASP A 15 19.33 18.06 5.21
C ASP A 15 18.32 18.94 5.95
N ARG A 16 17.04 18.91 5.57
CA ARG A 16 15.97 19.59 6.31
C ARG A 16 15.75 18.99 7.70
N ILE A 17 15.74 17.66 7.80
CA ILE A 17 15.62 16.95 9.08
C ILE A 17 16.82 17.26 9.96
N TRP A 18 18.04 17.23 9.40
CA TRP A 18 19.28 17.54 10.11
C TRP A 18 19.27 18.95 10.69
N ARG A 19 18.89 19.96 9.89
CA ARG A 19 18.78 21.35 10.35
C ARG A 19 17.80 21.50 11.52
N LYS A 20 16.67 20.79 11.49
CA LYS A 20 15.69 20.81 12.59
C LYS A 20 16.25 20.18 13.85
N ILE A 21 16.86 18.99 13.73
CA ILE A 21 17.52 18.29 14.85
C ILE A 21 18.58 19.19 15.49
N ASN A 22 19.46 19.79 14.70
CA ASN A 22 20.51 20.67 15.24
C ASN A 22 19.95 21.90 15.95
N SER A 23 18.94 22.55 15.36
CA SER A 23 18.26 23.71 15.97
C SER A 23 17.62 23.38 17.32
N TRP A 24 17.24 22.12 17.54
CA TRP A 24 16.64 21.67 18.80
C TRP A 24 17.64 21.06 19.78
N SER A 25 18.78 20.56 19.29
CA SER A 25 19.83 19.96 20.12
C SER A 25 20.44 20.93 21.12
N SER A 26 20.43 22.24 20.81
CA SER A 26 20.85 23.32 21.71
C SER A 26 19.83 23.63 22.82
N LYS A 27 18.60 23.11 22.73
CA LYS A 27 17.53 23.35 23.71
C LYS A 27 17.42 22.16 24.65
N CYS A 28 17.27 22.40 25.95
CA CYS A 28 16.97 21.37 26.94
C CYS A 28 15.53 20.87 26.74
N LEU A 29 15.36 19.77 26.01
CA LEU A 29 14.06 19.18 25.71
C LEU A 29 13.80 17.95 26.57
N SER A 30 12.61 17.89 27.17
CA SER A 30 12.11 16.67 27.82
C SER A 30 11.92 15.54 26.81
N LYS A 31 11.91 14.28 27.29
CA LYS A 31 11.67 13.11 26.44
C LYS A 31 10.29 13.17 25.75
N ALA A 32 9.26 13.60 26.47
CA ALA A 32 7.93 13.84 25.90
C ALA A 32 7.96 14.90 24.77
N GLY A 33 8.68 16.01 24.97
CA GLY A 33 8.84 17.05 23.95
C GLY A 33 9.51 16.53 22.68
N ARG A 34 10.55 15.69 22.82
CA ARG A 34 11.21 15.05 21.67
C ARG A 34 10.30 14.10 20.91
N GLU A 35 9.47 13.33 21.62
CA GLU A 35 8.49 12.43 21.00
C GLU A 35 7.56 13.21 20.08
N VAL A 36 7.00 14.32 20.60
CA VAL A 36 6.09 15.19 19.84
C VAL A 36 6.78 15.79 18.63
N LEU A 37 8.03 16.27 18.76
CA LEU A 37 8.78 16.87 17.64
C LEU A 37 9.12 15.84 16.54
N ILE A 38 9.48 14.62 16.91
CA ILE A 38 9.74 13.54 15.95
C ILE A 38 8.46 13.26 15.14
N LYS A 39 7.33 13.06 15.82
CA LYS A 39 6.06 12.68 15.20
C LYS A 39 5.45 13.79 14.35
N SER A 40 5.39 15.00 14.90
CA SER A 40 4.67 16.11 14.25
C SER A 40 5.51 16.83 13.20
N VAL A 41 6.84 16.86 13.35
CA VAL A 41 7.71 17.62 12.44
C VAL A 41 8.61 16.70 11.62
N LEU A 42 9.46 15.88 12.26
CA LEU A 42 10.48 15.13 11.51
C LEU A 42 9.87 14.10 10.55
N GLN A 43 8.84 13.37 10.99
CA GLN A 43 8.11 12.40 10.17
C GLN A 43 7.17 13.07 9.16
N ALA A 44 6.76 14.31 9.38
CA ALA A 44 5.93 15.06 8.44
C ALA A 44 6.72 15.60 7.24
N ILE A 45 7.99 16.00 7.44
CA ILE A 45 8.86 16.54 6.37
C ILE A 45 8.90 15.67 5.11
N PRO A 46 9.15 14.35 5.17
CA PRO A 46 9.23 13.53 3.96
C PRO A 46 7.86 13.14 3.39
N SER A 47 6.75 13.38 4.11
CA SER A 47 5.43 12.82 3.77
C SER A 47 4.96 13.19 2.36
N TYR A 48 5.16 14.45 1.94
CA TYR A 48 4.79 14.89 0.60
C TYR A 48 5.57 14.14 -0.49
N VAL A 49 6.89 14.03 -0.34
CA VAL A 49 7.75 13.37 -1.33
C VAL A 49 7.44 11.89 -1.39
N MET A 50 7.33 11.24 -0.23
CA MET A 50 6.98 9.82 -0.13
C MET A 50 5.59 9.50 -0.71
N SER A 51 4.67 10.47 -0.75
CA SER A 51 3.36 10.26 -1.38
C SER A 51 3.40 10.13 -2.91
N ILE A 52 4.50 10.57 -3.54
CA ILE A 52 4.66 10.60 -5.00
C ILE A 52 5.79 9.65 -5.44
N PHE A 53 6.81 9.50 -4.60
CA PHE A 53 8.06 8.84 -4.93
C PHE A 53 8.43 7.76 -3.92
N LEU A 54 9.03 6.68 -4.41
CA LEU A 54 9.68 5.69 -3.57
C LEU A 54 11.09 6.18 -3.24
N ILE A 55 11.30 6.55 -1.98
CA ILE A 55 12.60 7.00 -1.48
C ILE A 55 13.52 5.79 -1.36
N PRO A 56 14.81 5.89 -1.75
CA PRO A 56 15.75 4.78 -1.58
C PRO A 56 15.93 4.39 -0.10
N ASP A 57 15.88 3.09 0.21
CA ASP A 57 15.98 2.56 1.58
C ASP A 57 17.20 3.13 2.33
N SER A 58 18.37 3.17 1.69
CA SER A 58 19.58 3.76 2.30
C SER A 58 19.44 5.21 2.78
N LEU A 59 18.56 6.02 2.15
CA LEU A 59 18.28 7.38 2.59
C LEU A 59 17.30 7.39 3.75
N ILE A 60 16.30 6.50 3.72
CA ILE A 60 15.37 6.27 4.82
C ILE A 60 16.16 5.83 6.07
N ASP A 61 17.02 4.82 5.96
CA ASP A 61 17.87 4.33 7.05
C ASP A 61 18.72 5.45 7.65
N ALA A 62 19.29 6.32 6.82
CA ALA A 62 20.07 7.46 7.28
C ALA A 62 19.21 8.46 8.06
N ILE A 63 17.99 8.72 7.60
CA ILE A 63 17.03 9.59 8.29
C ILE A 63 16.60 8.97 9.62
N GLU A 64 16.25 7.68 9.64
CA GLU A 64 15.84 6.96 10.85
C GLU A 64 16.96 6.91 11.88
N LYS A 65 18.21 6.68 11.46
CA LYS A 65 19.39 6.78 12.34
C LYS A 65 19.55 8.17 12.95
N MET A 66 19.28 9.24 12.20
CA MET A 66 19.29 10.60 12.72
C MET A 66 18.17 10.82 13.75
N MET A 67 16.95 10.35 13.47
CA MET A 67 15.84 10.44 14.42
C MET A 67 16.11 9.64 15.69
N ASN A 68 16.67 8.43 15.56
CA ASN A 68 17.07 7.58 16.68
C ASN A 68 18.16 8.23 17.54
N SER A 69 19.16 8.86 16.90
CA SER A 69 20.20 9.62 17.59
C SER A 69 19.62 10.82 18.33
N PHE A 70 18.65 11.53 17.73
CA PHE A 70 17.95 12.63 18.39
C PHE A 70 17.07 12.17 19.55
N TRP A 71 16.45 10.99 19.44
CA TRP A 71 15.63 10.42 20.51
C TRP A 71 16.46 10.06 21.75
N TRP A 72 17.58 9.35 21.56
CA TRP A 72 18.43 8.86 22.65
C TRP A 72 19.50 9.86 23.12
N GLY A 73 19.93 10.79 22.27
CA GLY A 73 20.97 11.77 22.60
C GLY A 73 20.60 12.68 23.78
N HIS A 74 21.58 13.37 24.36
CA HIS A 74 21.34 14.40 25.37
C HIS A 74 21.56 15.79 24.77
N SER A 75 20.77 16.77 25.19
CA SER A 75 20.99 18.17 24.80
C SER A 75 22.25 18.68 25.49
N GLY A 76 23.19 19.25 24.74
CA GLY A 76 24.33 19.98 25.32
C GLY A 76 25.59 19.19 25.69
N SER A 77 25.71 17.89 25.38
CA SER A 77 27.01 17.19 25.54
C SER A 77 27.35 16.35 24.31
N ASN A 78 28.65 16.26 24.00
CA ASN A 78 29.21 15.38 22.95
C ASN A 78 29.01 13.87 23.22
N HIS A 79 28.29 13.49 24.29
CA HIS A 79 28.05 12.09 24.63
C HIS A 79 26.83 11.56 23.88
N LYS A 80 27.07 10.53 23.07
CA LYS A 80 26.01 9.70 22.49
C LYS A 80 25.26 9.03 23.65
N GLY A 81 23.98 9.36 23.82
CA GLY A 81 23.15 8.70 24.83
C GLY A 81 23.04 7.20 24.58
N ILE A 82 22.79 6.43 25.62
CA ILE A 82 22.62 4.97 25.52
C ILE A 82 21.35 4.67 24.71
N HIS A 83 21.50 3.87 23.66
CA HIS A 83 20.40 3.38 22.83
C HIS A 83 19.81 2.12 23.47
N TRP A 84 18.75 2.27 24.26
CA TRP A 84 18.10 1.15 24.95
C TRP A 84 17.25 0.28 24.04
N MET A 85 16.79 0.81 22.90
CA MET A 85 15.97 0.09 21.93
C MET A 85 16.34 0.47 20.50
N SER A 86 16.18 -0.48 19.57
CA SER A 86 16.30 -0.23 18.13
C SER A 86 15.15 0.67 17.64
N TRP A 87 15.39 1.36 16.52
CA TRP A 87 14.37 2.21 15.89
C TRP A 87 13.14 1.39 15.47
N GLU A 88 13.35 0.20 14.92
CA GLU A 88 12.27 -0.74 14.56
C GLU A 88 11.33 -1.02 15.74
N LYS A 89 11.86 -1.31 16.93
CA LYS A 89 11.04 -1.54 18.14
C LYS A 89 10.33 -0.26 18.61
N LEU A 90 10.96 0.91 18.44
CA LEU A 90 10.31 2.20 18.76
C LEU A 90 9.19 2.55 17.77
N SER A 91 9.26 2.05 16.53
CA SER A 91 8.23 2.26 15.51
C SER A 91 6.98 1.39 15.72
N VAL A 92 7.04 0.37 16.58
CA VAL A 92 5.87 -0.43 16.95
C VAL A 92 4.85 0.43 17.71
N HIS A 93 3.56 0.08 17.60
CA HIS A 93 2.48 0.78 18.29
C HIS A 93 2.65 0.77 19.82
N LYS A 94 2.15 1.81 20.52
CA LYS A 94 2.28 1.94 21.98
C LYS A 94 1.66 0.76 22.75
N ASN A 95 0.51 0.28 22.28
CA ASN A 95 -0.17 -0.88 22.89
C ASN A 95 0.62 -2.18 22.75
N SER A 96 1.61 -2.22 21.85
CA SER A 96 2.47 -3.37 21.59
C SER A 96 3.91 -3.16 22.09
N GLY A 97 4.11 -2.18 22.99
CA GLY A 97 5.40 -1.93 23.64
C GLY A 97 6.37 -1.02 22.89
N GLY A 98 5.96 -0.41 21.78
CA GLY A 98 6.75 0.60 21.07
C GLY A 98 6.39 2.04 21.44
N MET A 99 6.91 3.01 20.70
CA MET A 99 6.58 4.44 20.88
C MET A 99 5.61 4.97 19.82
N GLY A 100 5.25 4.16 18.82
CA GLY A 100 4.40 4.57 17.71
C GLY A 100 5.07 5.60 16.79
N PHE A 101 6.40 5.52 16.63
CA PHE A 101 7.07 6.19 15.52
C PHE A 101 6.71 5.49 14.20
N LYS A 102 6.84 6.18 13.07
CA LYS A 102 6.61 5.58 11.76
C LYS A 102 7.88 4.90 11.29
N ASP A 103 7.77 3.63 10.92
CA ASP A 103 8.66 3.03 9.94
C ASP A 103 8.44 3.77 8.61
N LEU A 104 9.46 4.50 8.19
CA LEU A 104 9.39 5.35 7.01
C LEU A 104 9.32 4.55 5.71
N THR A 105 9.88 3.33 5.68
CA THR A 105 9.83 2.43 4.53
C THR A 105 8.41 1.92 4.33
N ALA A 106 7.81 1.37 5.39
CA ALA A 106 6.43 0.92 5.38
C ALA A 106 5.45 2.08 5.08
N PHE A 107 5.69 3.25 5.70
CA PHE A 107 4.87 4.44 5.47
C PHE A 107 4.95 4.96 4.03
N ASN A 108 6.14 4.94 3.40
CA ASN A 108 6.31 5.33 2.01
C ASN A 108 5.53 4.39 1.08
N LEU A 109 5.66 3.07 1.28
CA LEU A 109 4.91 2.08 0.51
C LEU A 109 3.39 2.24 0.67
N ALA A 110 2.92 2.46 1.91
CA ALA A 110 1.51 2.69 2.18
C ALA A 110 0.97 3.95 1.47
N MET A 111 1.71 5.05 1.46
CA MET A 111 1.27 6.27 0.75
C MET A 111 1.26 6.10 -0.76
N LEU A 112 2.22 5.37 -1.33
CA LEU A 112 2.21 5.02 -2.76
C LEU A 112 1.04 4.08 -3.08
N GLY A 113 0.75 3.12 -2.19
CA GLY A 113 -0.42 2.25 -2.29
C GLY A 113 -1.72 3.04 -2.29
N LYS A 114 -1.85 4.06 -1.44
CA LYS A 114 -2.99 4.99 -1.44
C LYS A 114 -3.16 5.70 -2.80
N GLN A 115 -2.07 6.09 -3.46
CA GLN A 115 -2.17 6.65 -4.82
C GLN A 115 -2.59 5.61 -5.85
N GLY A 116 -2.03 4.40 -5.78
CA GLY A 116 -2.43 3.28 -6.64
C GLY A 116 -3.92 2.94 -6.49
N TRP A 117 -4.41 2.92 -5.25
CA TRP A 117 -5.83 2.76 -4.95
C TRP A 117 -6.68 3.85 -5.56
N LYS A 118 -6.30 5.12 -5.41
CA LYS A 118 -7.02 6.24 -6.03
C LYS A 118 -7.08 6.13 -7.55
N ILE A 119 -6.01 5.65 -8.19
CA ILE A 119 -5.97 5.42 -9.64
C ILE A 119 -7.00 4.35 -10.05
N GLN A 120 -7.15 3.30 -9.24
CA GLN A 120 -8.09 2.21 -9.47
C GLN A 120 -9.55 2.61 -9.19
N SER A 121 -9.83 3.19 -8.02
CA SER A 121 -11.22 3.46 -7.59
C SER A 121 -11.82 4.73 -8.17
N GLN A 122 -11.01 5.66 -8.70
CA GLN A 122 -11.47 6.93 -9.28
C GLN A 122 -10.95 7.08 -10.72
N PRO A 123 -11.46 6.28 -11.68
CA PRO A 123 -10.97 6.27 -13.06
C PRO A 123 -11.18 7.61 -13.78
N ASP A 124 -12.19 8.39 -13.41
CA ASP A 124 -12.53 9.67 -14.03
C ASP A 124 -11.61 10.83 -13.61
N SER A 125 -10.80 10.63 -12.57
CA SER A 125 -9.87 11.67 -12.13
C SER A 125 -8.85 11.96 -13.23
N LEU A 126 -8.45 13.23 -13.40
CA LEU A 126 -7.48 13.64 -14.41
C LEU A 126 -6.19 12.81 -14.33
N VAL A 127 -5.71 12.56 -13.10
CA VAL A 127 -4.52 11.77 -12.85
C VAL A 127 -4.73 10.33 -13.32
N SER A 128 -5.84 9.68 -12.93
CA SER A 128 -6.15 8.32 -13.36
C SER A 128 -6.23 8.18 -14.86
N ARG A 129 -6.93 9.12 -15.54
CA ARG A 129 -7.02 9.18 -17.01
C ARG A 129 -5.66 9.34 -17.68
N LEU A 130 -4.81 10.22 -17.16
CA LEU A 130 -3.46 10.44 -17.69
C LEU A 130 -2.58 9.19 -17.54
N PHE A 131 -2.61 8.55 -16.36
CA PHE A 131 -1.86 7.32 -16.12
C PHE A 131 -2.37 6.15 -16.95
N LYS A 132 -3.69 6.02 -17.10
CA LYS A 132 -4.33 5.02 -17.97
C LYS A 132 -3.87 5.20 -19.42
N ALA A 133 -4.03 6.40 -19.98
CA ALA A 133 -3.64 6.69 -21.35
C ALA A 133 -2.15 6.43 -21.63
N ARG A 134 -1.27 6.70 -20.65
CA ARG A 134 0.18 6.58 -20.84
C ARG A 134 0.74 5.19 -20.57
N TYR A 135 0.25 4.48 -19.56
CA TYR A 135 0.88 3.24 -19.06
C TYR A 135 0.03 1.99 -19.22
N PHE A 136 -1.30 2.11 -19.22
CA PHE A 136 -2.21 0.96 -19.29
C PHE A 136 -3.49 1.31 -20.09
N PRO A 137 -3.38 1.66 -21.39
CA PRO A 137 -4.53 2.13 -22.15
C PRO A 137 -5.63 1.08 -22.30
N ASN A 138 -5.24 -0.19 -22.47
CA ASN A 138 -6.13 -1.31 -22.75
C ASN A 138 -6.34 -2.23 -21.53
N SER A 139 -5.93 -1.81 -20.33
CA SER A 139 -6.00 -2.69 -19.14
C SER A 139 -6.32 -1.89 -17.88
N ASN A 140 -6.33 -2.58 -16.73
CA ASN A 140 -6.55 -1.99 -15.41
C ASN A 140 -5.23 -1.75 -14.67
N PHE A 141 -5.27 -0.93 -13.61
CA PHE A 141 -4.07 -0.62 -12.83
C PHE A 141 -3.44 -1.87 -12.22
N LEU A 142 -4.24 -2.80 -11.66
CA LEU A 142 -3.74 -4.02 -11.04
C LEU A 142 -3.10 -5.00 -12.03
N SER A 143 -3.67 -5.12 -13.24
CA SER A 143 -3.14 -5.94 -14.34
C SER A 143 -1.95 -5.30 -15.07
N SER A 144 -1.70 -4.00 -14.86
CA SER A 144 -0.68 -3.26 -15.62
C SER A 144 0.75 -3.74 -15.35
N SER A 145 1.60 -3.74 -16.38
CA SER A 145 3.04 -3.97 -16.24
C SER A 145 3.80 -2.63 -16.15
N ILE A 146 5.05 -2.67 -15.69
CA ILE A 146 5.88 -1.46 -15.57
C ILE A 146 6.19 -0.84 -16.94
N GLY A 147 6.29 -1.64 -17.99
CA GLY A 147 6.62 -1.19 -19.35
C GLY A 147 8.10 -0.79 -19.55
N HIS A 148 8.46 -0.41 -20.78
CA HIS A 148 9.85 -0.17 -21.18
C HIS A 148 10.39 1.21 -20.78
N ASN A 149 9.57 2.27 -20.80
CA ASN A 149 10.00 3.64 -20.44
C ASN A 149 9.13 4.28 -19.34
N PRO A 150 9.19 3.76 -18.11
CA PRO A 150 8.32 4.22 -17.03
C PRO A 150 8.91 5.43 -16.33
N SER A 151 8.06 6.44 -16.08
CA SER A 151 8.45 7.56 -15.23
C SER A 151 8.78 7.09 -13.82
N PHE A 152 9.55 7.90 -13.09
CA PHE A 152 9.91 7.56 -11.72
C PHE A 152 8.70 7.48 -10.78
N VAL A 153 7.68 8.32 -11.01
CA VAL A 153 6.40 8.26 -10.29
C VAL A 153 5.70 6.93 -10.56
N TRP A 154 5.58 6.53 -11.83
CA TRP A 154 4.95 5.25 -12.18
C TRP A 154 5.69 4.07 -11.56
N ARG A 155 7.02 4.00 -11.66
CA ARG A 155 7.82 2.95 -11.00
C ARG A 155 7.57 2.90 -9.49
N SER A 156 7.41 4.06 -8.86
CA SER A 156 7.15 4.16 -7.41
C SER A 156 5.76 3.62 -7.07
N ILE A 157 4.72 4.05 -7.79
CA ILE A 157 3.35 3.57 -7.56
C ILE A 157 3.23 2.07 -7.88
N SER A 158 3.81 1.60 -9.00
CA SER A 158 3.81 0.19 -9.37
C SER A 158 4.51 -0.69 -8.33
N LYS A 159 5.50 -0.17 -7.60
CA LYS A 159 6.14 -0.90 -6.49
C LYS A 159 5.19 -1.16 -5.31
N ALA A 160 4.17 -0.34 -5.11
CA ALA A 160 3.15 -0.56 -4.08
C ALA A 160 1.91 -1.32 -4.60
N LYS A 161 1.92 -1.76 -5.86
CA LYS A 161 0.77 -2.45 -6.48
C LYS A 161 0.37 -3.74 -5.75
N PHE A 162 1.35 -4.50 -5.27
CA PHE A 162 1.09 -5.73 -4.51
C PHE A 162 0.30 -5.45 -3.22
N LEU A 163 0.59 -4.33 -2.55
CA LEU A 163 -0.09 -3.92 -1.33
C LEU A 163 -1.56 -3.58 -1.61
N VAL A 164 -1.83 -2.90 -2.73
CA VAL A 164 -3.20 -2.61 -3.16
C VAL A 164 -3.95 -3.91 -3.46
N ARG A 165 -3.34 -4.83 -4.21
CA ARG A 165 -3.96 -6.14 -4.54
C ARG A 165 -4.28 -6.97 -3.29
N ALA A 166 -3.35 -7.00 -2.33
CA ALA A 166 -3.55 -7.74 -1.08
C ALA A 166 -4.59 -7.10 -0.15
N GLY A 167 -4.84 -5.80 -0.27
CA GLY A 167 -5.78 -5.06 0.56
C GLY A 167 -7.13 -4.75 -0.12
N SER A 168 -7.31 -5.13 -1.38
CA SER A 168 -8.54 -4.89 -2.16
C SER A 168 -9.42 -6.12 -2.18
N ARG A 169 -10.73 -5.92 -2.10
CA ARG A 169 -11.72 -6.99 -2.26
C ARG A 169 -12.94 -6.49 -3.01
N TRP A 170 -13.36 -7.21 -4.04
CA TRP A 170 -14.57 -6.90 -4.79
C TRP A 170 -15.81 -6.93 -3.89
N CYS A 171 -16.61 -5.88 -4.01
CA CYS A 171 -18.01 -5.86 -3.62
C CYS A 171 -18.84 -6.29 -4.83
N ILE A 172 -19.41 -7.48 -4.73
CA ILE A 172 -20.16 -8.12 -5.81
C ILE A 172 -21.51 -7.40 -5.99
N GLY A 173 -21.70 -6.83 -7.18
CA GLY A 173 -22.96 -6.20 -7.58
C GLY A 173 -23.71 -7.10 -8.54
N SER A 174 -23.33 -7.04 -9.82
CA SER A 174 -23.85 -7.89 -10.90
C SER A 174 -22.92 -9.06 -11.25
N GLY A 175 -21.62 -8.94 -10.96
CA GLY A 175 -20.63 -9.97 -11.26
C GLY A 175 -20.17 -10.03 -12.73
N ALA A 176 -20.72 -9.17 -13.59
CA ALA A 176 -20.44 -9.15 -15.03
C ALA A 176 -19.01 -8.70 -15.38
N ASN A 177 -18.36 -7.95 -14.49
CA ASN A 177 -17.00 -7.41 -14.72
C ASN A 177 -15.93 -8.12 -13.86
N ILE A 178 -16.30 -9.20 -13.16
CA ILE A 178 -15.42 -9.90 -12.22
C ILE A 178 -15.16 -11.29 -12.78
N HIS A 179 -13.90 -11.57 -13.10
CA HIS A 179 -13.48 -12.94 -13.41
C HIS A 179 -13.53 -13.81 -12.15
N VAL A 180 -13.98 -15.05 -12.30
CA VAL A 180 -14.04 -16.00 -11.19
C VAL A 180 -12.65 -16.32 -10.64
N LEU A 181 -11.64 -16.36 -11.51
CA LEU A 181 -10.26 -16.66 -11.16
C LEU A 181 -9.38 -15.41 -11.06
N ASP A 182 -8.30 -15.51 -10.27
CA ASP A 182 -7.24 -14.50 -10.09
C ASP A 182 -7.69 -13.12 -9.55
N GLU A 183 -8.97 -12.96 -9.23
CA GLU A 183 -9.56 -11.76 -8.63
C GLU A 183 -9.92 -11.98 -7.14
N PRO A 184 -9.70 -10.99 -6.25
CA PRO A 184 -9.97 -11.12 -4.82
C PRO A 184 -11.43 -10.77 -4.50
N TRP A 185 -12.36 -11.71 -4.66
CA TRP A 185 -13.78 -11.50 -4.35
C TRP A 185 -14.30 -12.35 -3.17
N LEU A 186 -13.51 -13.32 -2.69
CA LEU A 186 -13.87 -14.16 -1.54
C LEU A 186 -13.85 -13.40 -0.21
N THR A 187 -14.60 -13.90 0.78
CA THR A 187 -14.69 -13.28 2.12
C THR A 187 -13.34 -13.04 2.80
N ASP A 188 -12.40 -13.95 2.63
CA ASP A 188 -11.04 -13.93 3.17
C ASP A 188 -10.08 -13.05 2.35
N GLY A 189 -10.52 -12.48 1.23
CA GLY A 189 -9.69 -11.72 0.30
C GLY A 189 -8.73 -12.61 -0.51
N ALA A 190 -8.90 -13.94 -0.46
CA ALA A 190 -8.15 -14.86 -1.29
C ALA A 190 -8.66 -14.82 -2.74
N CYS A 191 -7.80 -15.25 -3.66
CA CYS A 191 -8.15 -15.48 -5.05
C CYS A 191 -8.04 -16.98 -5.36
N ILE A 192 -8.96 -17.49 -6.17
CA ILE A 192 -8.86 -18.83 -6.73
C ILE A 192 -7.86 -18.76 -7.89
N SER A 193 -6.77 -19.51 -7.83
CA SER A 193 -5.68 -19.37 -8.82
C SER A 193 -5.96 -20.20 -10.07
N THR A 194 -5.68 -19.62 -11.24
CA THR A 194 -5.62 -20.36 -12.52
C THR A 194 -4.52 -21.42 -12.56
N SER A 195 -3.60 -21.41 -11.59
CA SER A 195 -2.49 -22.37 -11.47
C SER A 195 -2.95 -23.78 -11.06
N ASP A 196 -4.18 -23.91 -10.55
CA ASP A 196 -4.77 -25.20 -10.25
C ASP A 196 -5.16 -25.88 -11.58
N ILE A 197 -4.50 -27.00 -11.89
CA ILE A 197 -4.46 -27.70 -13.19
C ILE A 197 -5.87 -27.97 -13.78
N ASN A 198 -6.91 -27.99 -12.94
CA ASN A 198 -8.28 -28.27 -13.31
C ASN A 198 -9.15 -27.04 -13.59
N LEU A 199 -8.67 -25.79 -13.48
CA LEU A 199 -9.52 -24.60 -13.61
C LEU A 199 -9.21 -23.74 -14.84
N SER A 200 -8.33 -24.18 -15.74
CA SER A 200 -7.94 -23.41 -16.92
C SER A 200 -9.11 -23.06 -17.85
N PHE A 201 -10.18 -23.87 -17.85
CA PHE A 201 -11.39 -23.62 -18.64
C PHE A 201 -12.27 -22.50 -18.08
N LEU A 202 -12.07 -22.09 -16.82
CA LEU A 202 -12.83 -21.01 -16.16
C LEU A 202 -12.17 -19.63 -16.30
N LYS A 203 -11.06 -19.53 -17.03
CA LYS A 203 -10.28 -18.28 -17.14
C LYS A 203 -11.10 -17.09 -17.63
N ASP A 204 -12.03 -17.34 -18.55
CA ASP A 204 -12.88 -16.30 -19.15
C ASP A 204 -14.30 -16.29 -18.55
N VAL A 205 -14.55 -17.11 -17.52
CA VAL A 205 -15.86 -17.17 -16.86
C VAL A 205 -16.01 -16.00 -15.89
N MET A 206 -17.09 -15.25 -16.08
CA MET A 206 -17.49 -14.15 -15.21
C MET A 206 -18.31 -14.66 -14.03
N LEU A 207 -18.29 -13.90 -12.94
CA LEU A 207 -18.98 -14.24 -11.71
C LEU A 207 -20.51 -14.25 -11.88
N GLU A 208 -21.05 -13.52 -12.86
CA GLU A 208 -22.47 -13.54 -13.21
C GLU A 208 -22.98 -14.96 -13.49
N HIS A 209 -22.15 -15.85 -14.07
CA HIS A 209 -22.57 -17.22 -14.37
C HIS A 209 -22.69 -18.12 -13.14
N LEU A 210 -22.17 -17.68 -11.99
CA LEU A 210 -22.29 -18.38 -10.71
C LEU A 210 -23.44 -17.82 -9.84
N ILE A 211 -24.08 -16.73 -10.27
CA ILE A 211 -25.15 -16.05 -9.54
C ILE A 211 -26.45 -16.24 -10.32
N ASP A 212 -27.55 -16.56 -9.63
CA ASP A 212 -28.87 -16.50 -10.24
C ASP A 212 -29.37 -15.05 -10.22
N ASP A 213 -29.53 -14.45 -11.40
CA ASP A 213 -30.01 -13.07 -11.59
C ASP A 213 -31.39 -12.83 -10.96
N THR A 214 -32.22 -13.87 -10.83
CA THR A 214 -33.61 -13.75 -10.36
C THR A 214 -33.70 -13.69 -8.84
N THR A 215 -32.93 -14.54 -8.16
CA THR A 215 -32.94 -14.69 -6.70
C THR A 215 -31.79 -13.95 -6.02
N LYS A 216 -30.77 -13.56 -6.78
CA LYS A 216 -29.49 -13.01 -6.31
C LYS A 216 -28.82 -13.92 -5.28
N GLU A 217 -28.93 -15.22 -5.49
CA GLU A 217 -28.29 -16.27 -4.70
C GLU A 217 -27.22 -16.99 -5.52
N TRP A 218 -26.31 -17.66 -4.83
CA TRP A 218 -25.29 -18.48 -5.47
C TRP A 218 -25.93 -19.74 -6.09
N ASN A 219 -25.61 -20.03 -7.34
CA ASN A 219 -26.07 -21.25 -7.99
C ASN A 219 -25.26 -22.45 -7.48
N HIS A 220 -25.76 -23.09 -6.43
CA HIS A 220 -25.10 -24.21 -5.77
C HIS A 220 -24.81 -25.39 -6.69
N ASP A 221 -25.69 -25.69 -7.64
CA ASP A 221 -25.52 -26.82 -8.55
C ASP A 221 -24.35 -26.57 -9.52
N VAL A 222 -24.27 -25.35 -10.06
CA VAL A 222 -23.17 -24.94 -10.93
C VAL A 222 -21.85 -24.90 -10.14
N ILE A 223 -21.83 -24.27 -8.96
CA ILE A 223 -20.61 -24.11 -8.16
C ILE A 223 -20.08 -25.48 -7.68
N SER A 224 -20.95 -26.39 -7.24
CA SER A 224 -20.55 -27.73 -6.79
C SER A 224 -20.03 -28.62 -7.91
N SER A 225 -20.45 -28.40 -9.16
CA SER A 225 -19.92 -29.09 -10.33
C SER A 225 -18.53 -28.60 -10.76
N LEU A 226 -18.19 -27.35 -10.42
CA LEU A 226 -16.99 -26.66 -10.90
C LEU A 226 -15.85 -26.66 -9.89
N PHE A 227 -16.13 -26.67 -8.59
CA PHE A 227 -15.15 -26.47 -7.53
C PHE A 227 -15.12 -27.62 -6.52
N ASP A 228 -14.00 -27.77 -5.83
CA ASP A 228 -13.87 -28.67 -4.69
C ASP A 228 -14.68 -28.17 -3.49
N GLN A 229 -15.09 -29.08 -2.61
CA GLN A 229 -15.99 -28.78 -1.50
C GLN A 229 -15.48 -27.64 -0.60
N GLN A 230 -14.17 -27.52 -0.38
CA GLN A 230 -13.61 -26.43 0.45
C GLN A 230 -13.79 -25.06 -0.21
N THR A 231 -13.62 -24.97 -1.54
CA THR A 231 -13.82 -23.73 -2.28
C THR A 231 -15.31 -23.40 -2.37
N VAL A 232 -16.19 -24.38 -2.60
CA VAL A 232 -17.65 -24.19 -2.60
C VAL A 232 -18.11 -23.55 -1.30
N GLU A 233 -17.68 -24.06 -0.14
CA GLU A 233 -18.03 -23.51 1.18
C GLU A 233 -17.59 -22.05 1.34
N LYS A 234 -16.42 -21.68 0.81
CA LYS A 234 -15.93 -20.29 0.82
C LYS A 234 -16.75 -19.37 -0.09
N ILE A 235 -17.10 -19.84 -1.28
CA ILE A 235 -17.89 -19.08 -2.25
C ILE A 235 -19.26 -18.77 -1.67
N VAL A 236 -19.98 -19.79 -1.19
CA VAL A 236 -21.33 -19.66 -0.62
C VAL A 236 -21.36 -18.71 0.58
N LYS A 237 -20.30 -18.73 1.40
CA LYS A 237 -20.17 -17.83 2.56
C LYS A 237 -19.97 -16.36 2.16
N THR A 238 -19.66 -16.08 0.90
CA THR A 238 -19.45 -14.71 0.41
C THR A 238 -20.79 -13.99 0.25
N PRO A 239 -21.01 -12.89 0.99
CA PRO A 239 -22.32 -12.22 0.98
C PRO A 239 -22.53 -11.47 -0.33
N LEU A 240 -23.69 -11.71 -0.96
CA LEU A 240 -24.17 -10.96 -2.11
C LEU A 240 -24.97 -9.75 -1.61
N VAL A 241 -24.53 -8.54 -1.97
CA VAL A 241 -25.17 -7.32 -1.47
C VAL A 241 -26.34 -6.94 -2.36
N GLN A 242 -27.58 -7.14 -1.91
CA GLN A 242 -28.79 -6.91 -2.71
C GLN A 242 -28.90 -5.49 -3.29
N GLN A 243 -28.38 -4.47 -2.60
CA GLN A 243 -28.51 -3.06 -2.98
C GLN A 243 -27.44 -2.53 -3.95
N VAL A 244 -26.40 -3.33 -4.27
CA VAL A 244 -25.31 -2.89 -5.15
C VAL A 244 -25.58 -3.39 -6.56
N ASN A 245 -25.81 -2.46 -7.49
CA ASN A 245 -26.10 -2.75 -8.90
C ASN A 245 -24.83 -2.72 -9.79
N THR A 246 -23.72 -2.15 -9.28
CA THR A 246 -22.45 -2.07 -10.03
C THR A 246 -21.31 -2.62 -9.21
N ASP A 247 -20.50 -3.47 -9.85
CA ASP A 247 -19.31 -4.05 -9.24
C ASP A 247 -18.32 -2.96 -8.83
N ARG A 248 -17.83 -3.04 -7.60
CA ARG A 248 -16.85 -2.09 -7.06
C ARG A 248 -15.73 -2.85 -6.39
N LEU A 249 -14.50 -2.56 -6.79
CA LEU A 249 -13.30 -3.07 -6.11
C LEU A 249 -13.01 -2.27 -4.85
#